data_AF-A0A2E0FHK9-F1
#
_entry.id   AF-A0A2E0FHK9-F1
#
_cell.length_a   1.000
_cell.length_b   1.000
_cell.length_c   1.000
_cell.angle_alpha   90.00
_cell.angle_beta   90.00
_cell.angle_gamma   90.00
#
_symmetry.space_group_name_H-M   'P 1'
#
loop_
_entity.id
_entity.type
_entity.pdbx_description
1 polymer ?
#
loop_
_entity_poly.entity_id
_entity_poly.type
_entity_poly.pdbx_seq_one_letter_code
_entity_poly.pdbx_strand_id
1 'polypeptide(L)'
;MNMNQIKLLFTTAFLAAIVSCGSEEPKTNDDQEESPTVMESEVDELDYSDMTMCDFTIDQVDLPYQMMLPIKTIGERPMIEHKEEVTWHVKLNDKFHLTIDDWGKEVKTIEKIKERLILDNGVFDLVVNTEDDDEIIYTLNGKNNSEIGGFNHFCLIKEIEGTYFTIQSHYFGSFSLSRVNDMLRAAKSFKSAKEEA
;
A
#
# COMPACT_ATOMS: atom_id res chain seq x y z
N MET A 1 51.30 -44.36 -9.38
CA MET A 1 51.08 -43.51 -8.18
C MET A 1 49.60 -43.11 -8.20
N ASN A 2 48.73 -43.94 -7.62
CA ASN A 2 48.29 -43.96 -6.21
C ASN A 2 47.42 -42.76 -5.80
N MET A 3 46.11 -42.93 -5.99
CA MET A 3 45.04 -43.03 -4.98
C MET A 3 44.86 -41.93 -3.90
N ASN A 4 43.67 -41.32 -3.87
CA ASN A 4 42.70 -41.22 -2.75
C ASN A 4 41.71 -40.05 -3.03
N GLN A 5 40.49 -40.24 -3.53
CA GLN A 5 39.25 -40.69 -2.84
C GLN A 5 39.00 -40.02 -1.48
N ILE A 6 38.15 -38.99 -1.46
CA ILE A 6 37.40 -38.55 -0.27
C ILE A 6 35.94 -38.41 -0.70
N LYS A 7 35.12 -39.38 -0.27
CA LYS A 7 33.65 -39.32 -0.29
C LYS A 7 33.22 -38.81 1.07
N LEU A 8 32.34 -37.81 1.11
CA LEU A 8 31.70 -37.36 2.34
C LEU A 8 30.19 -37.63 2.23
N LEU A 9 29.76 -38.69 2.93
CA LEU A 9 28.36 -39.05 3.18
C LEU A 9 27.92 -38.30 4.44
N PHE A 10 26.87 -37.49 4.35
CA PHE A 10 26.14 -37.00 5.52
C PHE A 10 24.86 -37.82 5.67
N THR A 11 24.88 -38.74 6.62
CA THR A 11 23.70 -39.46 7.11
C THR A 11 23.58 -39.13 8.59
N THR A 12 22.47 -38.53 9.02
CA THR A 12 22.08 -38.57 10.43
C THR A 12 20.56 -38.59 10.51
N ALA A 13 20.03 -39.80 10.72
CA ALA A 13 18.64 -40.04 11.02
C ALA A 13 18.37 -39.66 12.48
N PHE A 14 17.32 -38.88 12.71
CA PHE A 14 16.81 -38.59 14.05
C PHE A 14 15.60 -39.48 14.30
N LEU A 15 15.75 -40.46 15.19
CA LEU A 15 14.66 -41.26 15.75
C LEU A 15 14.75 -41.15 17.27
N ALA A 16 13.73 -40.58 17.90
CA ALA A 16 13.45 -40.78 19.32
C ALA A 16 11.94 -40.71 19.52
N ALA A 17 11.32 -41.88 19.58
CA ALA A 17 9.99 -42.07 20.12
C ALA A 17 10.12 -42.30 21.64
N ILE A 18 9.28 -41.62 22.42
CA ILE A 18 8.90 -42.05 23.76
C ILE A 18 7.39 -41.98 23.86
N VAL A 19 6.77 -43.15 24.01
CA VAL A 19 5.37 -43.36 24.39
C VAL A 19 5.37 -44.19 25.66
N SER A 20 4.41 -43.91 26.55
CA SER A 20 3.94 -44.71 27.69
C SER A 20 4.75 -44.54 28.99
N CYS A 21 4.19 -44.54 30.21
CA CYS A 21 2.90 -45.00 30.74
C CYS A 21 2.71 -44.38 32.14
N GLY A 22 1.47 -44.17 32.63
CA GLY A 22 1.25 -43.90 34.07
C GLY A 22 -0.16 -43.41 34.41
N SER A 23 -1.04 -44.35 34.72
CA SER A 23 -2.47 -44.25 35.04
C SER A 23 -2.82 -43.62 36.39
N GLU A 24 -3.97 -42.93 36.49
CA GLU A 24 -5.13 -43.25 37.36
C GLU A 24 -6.24 -42.16 37.28
N GLU A 25 -7.48 -42.56 36.98
CA GLU A 25 -8.73 -41.76 36.93
C GLU A 25 -9.46 -41.73 38.31
N PRO A 26 -10.64 -41.09 38.51
CA PRO A 26 -11.28 -39.90 37.89
C PRO A 26 -11.84 -38.90 38.95
N LYS A 27 -12.28 -37.70 38.52
CA LYS A 27 -13.62 -37.11 38.86
C LYS A 27 -13.83 -35.66 38.34
N THR A 28 -14.71 -35.57 37.34
CA THR A 28 -15.88 -34.66 37.21
C THR A 28 -15.68 -33.17 36.85
N ASN A 29 -16.07 -32.86 35.60
CA ASN A 29 -16.79 -31.71 35.01
C ASN A 29 -16.47 -30.28 35.49
N ASP A 30 -16.01 -29.41 34.58
CA ASP A 30 -16.93 -28.59 33.76
C ASP A 30 -16.16 -28.01 32.55
N ASP A 31 -16.72 -28.20 31.36
CA ASP A 31 -16.21 -27.72 30.08
C ASP A 31 -16.56 -26.24 29.91
N GLN A 32 -15.55 -25.37 29.75
CA GLN A 32 -15.65 -24.13 28.96
C GLN A 32 -14.29 -23.85 28.33
N GLU A 33 -14.06 -24.45 27.16
CA GLU A 33 -13.05 -23.97 26.20
C GLU A 33 -13.49 -22.58 25.72
N GLU A 34 -12.82 -21.54 26.19
CA GLU A 34 -12.81 -20.24 25.50
C GLU A 34 -12.13 -20.44 24.15
N SER A 35 -12.95 -20.68 23.12
CA SER A 35 -12.57 -20.48 21.73
C SER A 35 -12.02 -19.06 21.58
N PRO A 36 -10.85 -18.86 20.95
CA PRO A 36 -10.38 -17.53 20.65
C PRO A 36 -11.38 -16.90 19.70
N THR A 37 -12.10 -15.89 20.20
CA THR A 37 -12.90 -15.02 19.37
C THR A 37 -11.94 -14.34 18.42
N VAL A 38 -11.88 -14.85 17.19
CA VAL A 38 -11.31 -14.15 16.04
C VAL A 38 -12.09 -12.86 15.96
N MET A 39 -11.50 -11.76 16.44
CA MET A 39 -12.00 -10.44 16.13
C MET A 39 -11.78 -10.28 14.63
N GLU A 40 -12.82 -10.57 13.85
CA GLU A 40 -12.96 -10.01 12.51
C GLU A 40 -12.80 -8.51 12.69
N SER A 41 -11.65 -7.98 12.27
CA SER A 41 -11.48 -6.55 12.09
C SER A 41 -12.60 -6.12 11.15
N GLU A 42 -13.56 -5.34 11.66
CA GLU A 42 -14.50 -4.60 10.83
C GLU A 42 -13.65 -3.81 9.82
N VAL A 43 -13.58 -4.33 8.59
CA VAL A 43 -13.04 -3.57 7.47
C VAL A 43 -14.05 -2.46 7.29
N ASP A 44 -13.71 -1.24 7.74
CA ASP A 44 -14.50 -0.05 7.42
C ASP A 44 -14.68 -0.03 5.90
N GLU A 45 -15.89 -0.39 5.45
CA GLU A 45 -16.22 -0.40 4.03
C GLU A 45 -16.15 1.05 3.56
N LEU A 46 -15.08 1.39 2.84
CA LEU A 46 -14.85 2.76 2.36
C LEU A 46 -16.03 3.18 1.48
N ASP A 47 -16.65 4.31 1.81
CA ASP A 47 -17.75 4.87 1.02
C ASP A 47 -17.22 5.46 -0.30
N TYR A 48 -17.72 4.93 -1.42
CA TYR A 48 -17.42 5.37 -2.79
C TYR A 48 -18.66 5.89 -3.54
N SER A 49 -19.78 6.15 -2.84
CA SER A 49 -21.06 6.55 -3.45
C SER A 49 -20.96 7.81 -4.32
N ASP A 50 -20.04 8.71 -3.97
CA ASP A 50 -19.73 9.97 -4.65
C ASP A 50 -18.69 9.84 -5.78
N MET A 51 -18.11 8.66 -5.96
CA MET A 51 -17.08 8.39 -6.97
C MET A 51 -17.62 7.62 -8.18
N THR A 52 -16.82 7.56 -9.24
CA THR A 52 -17.12 6.84 -10.49
C THR A 52 -15.91 6.05 -10.94
N MET A 53 -16.11 4.79 -11.34
CA MET A 53 -15.03 3.97 -11.88
C MET A 53 -14.54 4.55 -13.20
N CYS A 54 -13.23 4.73 -13.31
CA CYS A 54 -12.57 5.23 -14.51
C CYS A 54 -11.60 4.18 -14.99
N ASP A 55 -11.82 3.70 -16.21
CA ASP A 55 -10.94 2.76 -16.88
C ASP A 55 -9.96 3.53 -17.78
N PHE A 56 -8.67 3.45 -17.44
CA PHE A 56 -7.61 4.18 -18.13
C PHE A 56 -7.17 3.52 -19.43
N THR A 57 -7.60 2.29 -19.70
CA THR A 57 -7.35 1.63 -21.00
C THR A 57 -8.00 2.38 -22.16
N ILE A 58 -9.14 3.03 -21.90
CA ILE A 58 -9.91 3.80 -22.88
C ILE A 58 -9.15 5.06 -23.32
N ASP A 59 -8.31 5.60 -22.43
CA ASP A 59 -7.57 6.84 -22.66
C ASP A 59 -6.29 6.63 -23.51
N GLN A 60 -5.95 5.38 -23.86
CA GLN A 60 -4.76 5.01 -24.66
C GLN A 60 -3.44 5.55 -24.10
N VAL A 61 -3.31 5.51 -22.78
CA VAL A 61 -2.17 6.03 -22.01
C VAL A 61 -1.27 4.93 -21.46
N ASP A 62 -1.33 3.73 -22.05
CA ASP A 62 -0.57 2.53 -21.64
C ASP A 62 -0.65 2.20 -20.15
N LEU A 63 -1.79 2.52 -19.52
CA LEU A 63 -2.09 2.23 -18.11
C LEU A 63 -3.26 1.22 -18.06
N PRO A 64 -3.01 -0.10 -17.98
CA PRO A 64 -4.05 -1.14 -18.01
C PRO A 64 -4.76 -1.31 -16.66
N TYR A 65 -5.16 -0.21 -16.05
CA TYR A 65 -5.73 -0.14 -14.71
C TYR A 65 -6.96 0.75 -14.69
N GLN A 66 -7.72 0.63 -13.61
CA GLN A 66 -8.89 1.44 -13.35
C GLN A 66 -8.90 1.88 -11.88
N MET A 67 -9.55 3.01 -11.61
CA MET A 67 -9.78 3.48 -10.24
C MET A 67 -11.07 4.29 -10.12
N MET A 68 -11.64 4.31 -8.92
CA MET A 68 -12.72 5.22 -8.55
C MET A 68 -12.17 6.64 -8.46
N LEU A 69 -12.81 7.59 -9.14
CA LEU A 69 -12.46 9.00 -9.09
C LEU A 69 -13.68 9.85 -8.68
N PRO A 70 -13.48 10.95 -7.92
CA PRO A 70 -14.56 11.85 -7.47
C PRO A 70 -15.10 12.76 -8.58
N ILE A 71 -15.43 12.19 -9.76
CA ILE A 71 -15.92 12.95 -10.92
C ILE A 71 -17.25 13.64 -10.63
N LYS A 72 -18.15 13.01 -9.86
CA LYS A 72 -19.47 13.59 -9.56
C LYS A 72 -19.37 14.85 -8.71
N THR A 73 -18.38 14.93 -7.82
CA THR A 73 -18.19 16.07 -6.92
C THR A 73 -17.28 17.13 -7.53
N ILE A 74 -16.31 16.74 -8.38
CA ILE A 74 -15.40 17.68 -9.05
C ILE A 74 -15.98 18.22 -10.36
N GLY A 75 -16.74 17.41 -11.11
CA GLY A 75 -17.42 17.80 -12.35
C GLY A 75 -16.58 17.73 -13.61
N GLU A 76 -15.39 17.12 -13.59
CA GLU A 76 -14.48 17.06 -14.74
C GLU A 76 -14.02 15.63 -15.06
N ARG A 77 -13.79 15.36 -16.35
CA ARG A 77 -13.18 14.09 -16.78
C ARG A 77 -11.70 14.07 -16.35
N PRO A 78 -11.16 12.91 -15.92
CA PRO A 78 -9.74 12.79 -15.66
C PRO A 78 -8.90 13.08 -16.90
N MET A 79 -7.79 13.79 -16.68
CA MET A 79 -6.71 13.89 -17.62
C MET A 79 -5.58 12.98 -17.13
N ILE A 80 -5.22 11.99 -17.96
CA ILE A 80 -4.13 11.06 -17.68
C ILE A 80 -2.93 11.44 -18.56
N GLU A 81 -1.76 11.64 -17.94
CA GLU A 81 -0.52 11.96 -18.65
C GLU A 81 0.56 10.93 -18.27
N HIS A 82 1.14 10.25 -19.25
CA HIS A 82 2.37 9.47 -19.08
C HIS A 82 3.56 10.42 -19.22
N LYS A 83 4.42 10.52 -18.19
CA LYS A 83 5.51 11.53 -18.13
C LYS A 83 6.89 10.92 -18.26
N GLU A 84 7.13 9.81 -17.57
CA GLU A 84 8.40 9.09 -17.52
C GLU A 84 8.13 7.62 -17.85
N GLU A 85 9.17 6.80 -18.00
CA GLU A 85 9.02 5.39 -18.42
C GLU A 85 8.01 4.61 -17.56
N VAL A 86 7.90 4.95 -16.26
CA VAL A 86 7.08 4.22 -15.28
C VAL A 86 6.14 5.12 -14.46
N THR A 87 5.90 6.36 -14.90
CA THR A 87 5.13 7.35 -14.10
C THR A 87 3.95 7.92 -14.87
N TRP A 88 2.77 7.84 -14.24
CA TRP A 88 1.52 8.42 -14.72
C TRP A 88 0.99 9.48 -13.77
N HIS A 89 0.43 10.54 -14.34
CA HIS A 89 -0.29 11.56 -13.61
C HIS A 89 -1.79 11.44 -13.88
N VAL A 90 -2.60 11.38 -12.82
CA VAL A 90 -4.07 11.41 -12.90
C VAL A 90 -4.56 12.73 -12.32
N LYS A 91 -5.14 13.60 -13.15
CA LYS A 91 -5.59 14.93 -12.75
C LYS A 91 -7.09 15.11 -12.92
N LEU A 92 -7.75 15.70 -11.92
CA LEU A 92 -9.07 16.30 -12.05
C LEU A 92 -8.90 17.75 -11.64
N ASN A 93 -8.97 18.67 -12.60
CA ASN A 93 -8.61 20.09 -12.43
C ASN A 93 -7.30 20.38 -11.68
N ASP A 94 -7.20 21.57 -11.09
CA ASP A 94 -6.06 22.07 -10.32
C ASP A 94 -6.02 21.54 -8.87
N LYS A 95 -7.11 20.94 -8.39
CA LYS A 95 -7.27 20.51 -6.99
C LYS A 95 -7.13 19.01 -6.80
N PHE A 96 -7.04 18.19 -7.84
CA PHE A 96 -6.80 16.76 -7.71
C PHE A 96 -5.68 16.35 -8.65
N HIS A 97 -4.58 15.84 -8.11
CA HIS A 97 -3.46 15.39 -8.91
C HIS A 97 -2.73 14.26 -8.17
N LEU A 98 -2.85 13.06 -8.73
CA LEU A 98 -2.12 11.87 -8.30
C LEU A 98 -0.93 11.61 -9.21
N THR A 99 0.11 11.04 -8.62
CA THR A 99 1.22 10.38 -9.30
C THR A 99 1.14 8.89 -9.00
N ILE A 100 1.25 8.07 -10.04
CA ILE A 100 1.31 6.60 -9.97
C ILE A 100 2.65 6.17 -10.55
N ASP A 101 3.49 5.56 -9.73
CA ASP A 101 4.79 4.99 -10.13
C ASP A 101 4.70 3.46 -10.14
N ASP A 102 5.07 2.83 -11.26
CA ASP A 102 5.19 1.37 -11.40
C ASP A 102 6.63 0.92 -11.11
N TRP A 103 6.81 0.14 -10.05
CA TRP A 103 8.11 -0.35 -9.61
C TRP A 103 8.38 -1.81 -10.00
N GLY A 104 7.50 -2.43 -10.79
CA GLY A 104 7.66 -3.83 -11.16
C GLY A 104 7.73 -4.72 -9.93
N LYS A 105 8.81 -5.50 -9.80
CA LYS A 105 9.04 -6.42 -8.67
C LYS A 105 9.78 -5.79 -7.49
N GLU A 106 10.10 -4.49 -7.55
CA GLU A 106 10.84 -3.83 -6.47
C GLU A 106 9.92 -3.52 -5.28
N VAL A 107 10.13 -4.25 -4.18
CA VAL A 107 9.40 -4.03 -2.92
C VAL A 107 9.69 -2.64 -2.36
N LYS A 108 8.63 -1.90 -2.06
CA LYS A 108 8.69 -0.61 -1.36
C LYS A 108 8.18 -0.76 0.07
N THR A 109 8.66 0.10 0.96
CA THR A 109 8.19 0.19 2.35
C THR A 109 7.99 1.66 2.74
N ILE A 110 7.13 1.89 3.72
CA ILE A 110 6.83 3.25 4.19
C ILE A 110 8.07 3.92 4.81
N GLU A 111 8.97 3.16 5.44
CA GLU A 111 10.22 3.71 5.98
C GLU A 111 11.11 4.30 4.89
N LYS A 112 11.31 3.57 3.78
CA LYS A 112 12.11 4.08 2.64
C LYS A 112 11.46 5.30 1.99
N ILE A 113 10.12 5.32 1.94
CA ILE A 113 9.39 6.48 1.43
C ILE A 113 9.62 7.68 2.35
N LYS A 114 9.55 7.52 3.67
CA LYS A 114 9.82 8.60 4.64
C LYS A 114 11.24 9.13 4.50
N GLU A 115 12.23 8.26 4.38
CA GLU A 115 13.63 8.65 4.13
C GLU A 115 13.75 9.51 2.87
N ARG A 116 13.17 9.06 1.74
CA ARG A 116 13.12 9.83 0.50
C ARG A 116 12.43 11.18 0.69
N LEU A 117 11.26 11.21 1.34
CA LEU A 117 10.49 12.43 1.54
C LEU A 117 11.28 13.47 2.35
N ILE A 118 12.03 13.05 3.38
CA ILE A 118 12.88 13.93 4.18
C ILE A 118 14.04 14.49 3.35
N LEU A 119 14.66 13.67 2.49
CA LEU A 119 15.75 14.06 1.62
C LEU A 119 15.29 15.06 0.54
N ASP A 120 14.19 14.74 -0.14
CA ASP A 120 13.66 15.54 -1.25
C ASP A 120 13.06 16.88 -0.76
N ASN A 121 12.50 16.89 0.45
CA ASN A 121 11.86 18.06 1.03
C ASN A 121 12.72 18.71 2.12
N GLY A 122 14.04 18.78 1.94
CA GLY A 122 14.98 19.27 2.95
C GLY A 122 14.70 20.66 3.53
N VAL A 123 13.84 21.47 2.90
CA VAL A 123 13.37 22.79 3.39
C VAL A 123 12.04 22.75 4.16
N PHE A 124 11.41 21.58 4.24
CA PHE A 124 10.17 21.33 4.96
C PHE A 124 10.38 20.31 6.09
N ASP A 125 9.67 20.50 7.19
CA ASP A 125 9.46 19.49 8.23
C ASP A 125 8.28 18.61 7.82
N LEU A 126 8.49 17.29 7.86
CA LEU A 126 7.47 16.29 7.61
C LEU A 126 6.77 15.96 8.93
N VAL A 127 5.48 16.28 9.01
CA VAL A 127 4.61 15.95 10.14
C VAL A 127 3.72 14.79 9.73
N VAL A 128 3.91 13.63 10.35
CA VAL A 128 3.08 12.45 10.10
C VAL A 128 1.74 12.61 10.82
N ASN A 129 0.64 12.48 10.08
CA ASN A 129 -0.72 12.54 10.61
C ASN A 129 -1.27 11.13 10.85
N THR A 130 -1.01 10.20 9.92
CA THR A 130 -1.44 8.81 9.95
C THR A 130 -0.37 7.96 9.26
N GLU A 131 -0.10 6.76 9.79
CA GLU A 131 0.89 5.84 9.25
C GLU A 131 0.44 4.40 9.54
N ASP A 132 0.35 3.61 8.49
CA ASP A 132 0.12 2.17 8.50
C ASP A 132 1.26 1.48 7.72
N ASP A 133 1.22 0.16 7.57
CA ASP A 133 2.29 -0.63 6.93
C ASP A 133 2.52 -0.24 5.45
N ASP A 134 1.47 0.17 4.74
CA ASP A 134 1.48 0.50 3.32
C ASP A 134 1.03 1.93 3.01
N GLU A 135 0.68 2.72 4.03
CA GLU A 135 0.11 4.06 3.87
C GLU A 135 0.78 5.08 4.80
N ILE A 136 0.93 6.31 4.30
CA ILE A 136 1.24 7.46 5.12
C ILE A 136 0.47 8.70 4.66
N ILE A 137 -0.15 9.41 5.60
CA ILE A 137 -0.69 10.76 5.42
C ILE A 137 0.17 11.73 6.22
N TYR A 138 0.64 12.79 5.58
CA TYR A 138 1.56 13.74 6.20
C TYR A 138 1.30 15.18 5.74
N THR A 139 1.82 16.11 6.52
CA THR A 139 1.80 17.54 6.21
C THR A 139 3.24 18.05 6.11
N LEU A 140 3.53 18.82 5.06
CA LEU A 140 4.81 19.51 4.89
C LEU A 140 4.70 20.96 5.39
N ASN A 141 5.50 21.30 6.40
CA ASN A 141 5.57 22.64 6.99
C ASN A 141 6.95 23.26 6.75
N GLY A 142 7.05 24.55 6.50
CA GLY A 142 8.31 25.22 6.22
C GLY A 142 9.24 25.20 7.44
N LYS A 143 10.50 24.77 7.24
CA LYS A 143 11.51 24.82 8.30
C LYS A 143 11.72 26.27 8.73
N ASN A 144 11.61 26.53 10.03
CA ASN A 144 11.81 27.85 10.63
C ASN A 144 10.78 28.93 10.22
N ASN A 145 9.70 28.56 9.51
CA ASN A 145 8.60 29.46 9.22
C ASN A 145 7.28 28.68 9.11
N SER A 146 6.53 28.63 10.22
CA SER A 146 5.25 27.94 10.30
C SER A 146 4.13 28.58 9.45
N GLU A 147 4.36 29.76 8.88
CA GLU A 147 3.43 30.39 7.92
C GLU A 147 3.64 29.88 6.48
N ILE A 148 4.74 29.19 6.21
CA ILE A 148 5.02 28.51 4.94
C ILE A 148 4.67 27.04 5.11
N GLY A 149 3.93 26.46 4.16
CA GLY A 149 3.57 25.04 4.18
C GLY A 149 2.11 24.79 4.56
N GLY A 150 1.86 23.73 5.32
CA GLY A 150 0.52 23.20 5.55
C GLY A 150 -0.01 22.39 4.37
N PHE A 151 0.90 21.90 3.50
CA PHE A 151 0.53 21.10 2.35
C PHE A 151 0.30 19.67 2.80
N ASN A 152 -0.95 19.22 2.68
CA ASN A 152 -1.32 17.86 3.02
C ASN A 152 -1.04 16.95 1.83
N HIS A 153 -0.49 15.78 2.14
CA HIS A 153 -0.12 14.78 1.16
C HIS A 153 -0.41 13.38 1.71
N PHE A 154 -0.46 12.42 0.81
CA PHE A 154 -0.44 11.01 1.15
C PHE A 154 0.47 10.24 0.21
N CYS A 155 0.83 9.04 0.63
CA CYS A 155 1.45 8.02 -0.19
C CYS A 155 0.88 6.65 0.21
N LEU A 156 0.52 5.85 -0.78
CA LEU A 156 0.06 4.47 -0.64
C LEU A 156 0.95 3.56 -1.47
N ILE A 157 1.43 2.49 -0.88
CA ILE A 157 2.08 1.37 -1.55
C ILE A 157 1.01 0.35 -1.87
N LYS A 158 0.97 -0.16 -3.09
CA LYS A 158 0.01 -1.18 -3.47
C LYS A 158 0.66 -2.28 -4.28
N GLU A 159 0.38 -3.53 -3.93
CA GLU A 159 0.78 -4.69 -4.74
C GLU A 159 -0.42 -5.20 -5.53
N ILE A 160 -0.28 -5.29 -6.85
CA ILE A 160 -1.28 -5.85 -7.75
C ILE A 160 -0.59 -6.89 -8.62
N GLU A 161 -1.01 -8.15 -8.51
CA GLU A 161 -0.49 -9.28 -9.31
C GLU A 161 1.06 -9.39 -9.23
N GLY A 162 1.60 -9.10 -8.04
CA GLY A 162 3.03 -9.11 -7.76
C GLY A 162 3.80 -7.91 -8.31
N THR A 163 3.13 -6.88 -8.84
CA THR A 163 3.72 -5.60 -9.24
C THR A 163 3.48 -4.56 -8.16
N TYR A 164 4.54 -3.86 -7.74
CA TYR A 164 4.49 -2.82 -6.72
C TYR A 164 4.25 -1.45 -7.34
N PHE A 165 3.30 -0.72 -6.77
CA PHE A 165 2.98 0.64 -7.14
C PHE A 165 3.18 1.57 -5.95
N THR A 166 3.59 2.79 -6.24
CA THR A 166 3.43 3.92 -5.32
C THR A 166 2.40 4.87 -5.91
N ILE A 167 1.30 5.08 -5.19
CA ILE A 167 0.26 6.04 -5.57
C ILE A 167 0.26 7.14 -4.53
N GLN A 168 0.54 8.36 -4.95
CA GLN A 168 0.74 9.49 -4.04
C GLN A 168 0.11 10.76 -4.60
N SER A 169 -0.24 11.69 -3.71
CA SER A 169 -0.54 13.06 -4.13
C SER A 169 0.68 13.69 -4.79
N HIS A 170 0.49 14.45 -5.87
CA HIS A 170 1.60 15.08 -6.56
C HIS A 170 2.34 16.09 -5.66
N TYR A 171 3.67 16.03 -5.66
CA TYR A 171 4.54 16.71 -4.70
C TYR A 171 4.50 18.25 -4.75
N PHE A 172 4.15 18.86 -5.89
CA PHE A 172 3.94 20.31 -5.98
C PHE A 172 2.51 20.76 -5.64
N GLY A 173 1.62 19.84 -5.28
CA GLY A 173 0.23 20.18 -5.01
C GLY A 173 0.02 20.76 -3.61
N SER A 174 -0.85 21.76 -3.49
CA SER A 174 -1.30 22.31 -2.22
C SER A 174 -2.73 21.84 -1.93
N PHE A 175 -2.85 20.67 -1.30
CA PHE A 175 -4.15 20.03 -1.10
C PHE A 175 -4.73 20.25 0.30
N SER A 176 -6.05 20.36 0.38
CA SER A 176 -6.77 20.25 1.65
C SER A 176 -6.77 18.80 2.13
N LEU A 177 -6.86 18.58 3.45
CA LEU A 177 -6.94 17.23 4.00
C LEU A 177 -8.12 16.42 3.44
N SER A 178 -9.30 17.04 3.28
CA SER A 178 -10.45 16.39 2.65
C SER A 178 -10.13 15.90 1.25
N ARG A 179 -9.38 16.68 0.47
CA ARG A 179 -8.99 16.31 -0.89
C ARG A 179 -7.91 15.22 -0.90
N VAL A 180 -6.99 15.23 0.07
CA VAL A 180 -6.05 14.10 0.28
C VAL A 180 -6.81 12.82 0.59
N ASN A 181 -7.85 12.88 1.41
CA ASN A 181 -8.69 11.70 1.71
C ASN A 181 -9.45 11.20 0.48
N ASP A 182 -9.97 12.09 -0.38
CA ASP A 182 -10.56 11.68 -1.67
C ASP A 182 -9.53 10.97 -2.56
N MET A 183 -8.32 11.52 -2.64
CA MET A 183 -7.22 10.93 -3.40
C MET A 183 -6.79 9.57 -2.87
N LEU A 184 -6.71 9.42 -1.55
CA LEU A 184 -6.38 8.15 -0.91
C LEU A 184 -7.47 7.11 -1.16
N ARG A 185 -8.75 7.45 -1.01
CA ARG A 185 -9.87 6.57 -1.37
C ARG A 185 -9.75 6.11 -2.83
N ALA A 186 -9.50 7.06 -3.74
CA ALA A 186 -9.26 6.76 -5.13
C ALA A 186 -8.07 5.79 -5.32
N ALA A 187 -6.93 6.03 -4.68
CA ALA A 187 -5.76 5.17 -4.72
C ALA A 187 -6.04 3.75 -4.17
N LYS A 188 -6.78 3.64 -3.06
CA LYS A 188 -7.21 2.35 -2.49
C LYS A 188 -8.08 1.55 -3.45
N SER A 189 -8.83 2.20 -4.33
CA SER A 189 -9.64 1.52 -5.37
C SER A 189 -8.87 1.10 -6.62
N PHE A 190 -7.61 1.52 -6.80
CA PHE A 190 -6.80 1.23 -7.98
C PHE A 190 -6.61 -0.28 -8.18
N LYS A 191 -6.93 -0.80 -9.36
CA LYS A 191 -6.90 -2.24 -9.65
C LYS A 191 -6.74 -2.48 -11.15
N SER A 192 -6.31 -3.69 -11.53
CA SER A 192 -6.24 -4.09 -12.94
C SER A 192 -7.60 -3.87 -13.63
N ALA A 193 -7.57 -3.28 -14.82
CA ALA A 193 -8.71 -3.33 -15.73
C ALA A 193 -8.70 -4.75 -16.32
N LYS A 194 -9.45 -5.68 -15.71
CA LYS A 194 -9.57 -7.01 -16.29
C LYS A 194 -10.16 -6.86 -17.69
N GLU A 195 -9.49 -7.40 -18.71
CA GLU A 195 -10.18 -7.74 -19.95
C GLU A 195 -11.25 -8.78 -19.57
N GLU A 196 -12.53 -8.45 -19.77
CA GLU A 196 -13.56 -9.47 -19.81
C GLU A 196 -13.22 -10.40 -20.98
N ALA A 197 -12.78 -11.62 -20.66
CA ALA A 197 -12.54 -12.69 -21.62
C ALA A 197 -13.85 -13.23 -22.21
#